data_AF-A0A1N6QW13-F1
#
_entry.id   AF-A0A1N6QW13-F1
#
_cell.length_a   1.000
_cell.length_b   1.000
_cell.length_c   1.000
_cell.angle_alpha   90.00
_cell.angle_beta   90.00
_cell.angle_gamma   90.00
#
_symmetry.space_group_name_H-M   'P 1'
#
loop_
_entity.id
_entity.type
_entity.pdbx_description
1 polymer ?
#
loop_
_entity_poly.entity_id
_entity_poly.type
_entity_poly.pdbx_seq_one_letter_code
_entity_poly.pdbx_strand_id
1 'polypeptide(L)'
;MSEKTEISGARKLRGGGVSYEVADRFLYAINCHRSKCRRTTGSAFKPIAGIATDDFTVTPGADNLFRHGDPEGIHDIRCRSCGSLIYS
;
A
#
# COMPACT_ATOMS: atom_id res chain seq x y z
N MET A 1 27.98 -25.05 0.85
CA MET A 1 26.54 -24.85 1.16
C MET A 1 26.40 -23.47 1.74
N SER A 2 26.02 -22.48 0.92
CA SER A 2 25.82 -21.12 1.39
C SER A 2 24.48 -21.07 2.10
N GLU A 3 24.54 -20.87 3.41
CA GLU A 3 23.41 -20.63 4.30
C GLU A 3 22.66 -19.41 3.78
N LYS A 4 21.43 -19.62 3.30
CA LYS A 4 20.57 -18.53 2.85
C LYS A 4 20.10 -17.79 4.10
N THR A 5 20.67 -16.62 4.35
CA THR A 5 20.18 -15.67 5.35
C THR A 5 18.69 -15.46 5.17
N GLU A 6 17.89 -15.92 6.13
CA GLU A 6 16.47 -15.63 6.20
C GLU A 6 16.27 -14.12 6.41
N ILE A 7 15.93 -13.39 5.34
CA ILE A 7 15.27 -12.09 5.50
C ILE A 7 13.78 -12.39 5.70
N SER A 8 13.45 -12.95 6.86
CA SER A 8 12.07 -13.17 7.30
C SER A 8 11.71 -12.04 8.25
N GLY A 9 11.08 -10.98 7.74
CA GLY A 9 10.67 -9.86 8.57
C GLY A 9 9.48 -9.14 7.97
N ALA A 10 8.28 -9.53 8.39
CA ALA A 10 7.12 -8.66 8.22
C ALA A 10 7.37 -7.34 8.96
N ARG A 11 7.18 -6.22 8.27
CA ARG A 11 7.33 -4.87 8.82
C ARG A 11 5.96 -4.27 9.07
N LYS A 12 5.79 -3.69 10.26
CA LYS A 12 4.60 -2.93 10.61
C LYS A 12 4.74 -1.48 10.19
N LEU A 13 3.78 -0.99 9.41
CA LEU A 13 3.70 0.36 8.90
C LEU A 13 2.38 1.01 9.35
N ARG A 14 2.33 2.34 9.31
CA ARG A 14 1.15 3.11 9.71
C ARG A 14 0.94 4.30 8.79
N GLY A 15 -0.32 4.60 8.49
CA GLY A 15 -0.73 5.79 7.73
C GLY A 15 -2.18 6.14 8.04
N GLY A 16 -2.48 7.43 8.22
CA GLY A 16 -3.85 7.92 8.45
C GLY A 16 -4.61 7.19 9.56
N GLY A 17 -3.97 6.81 10.67
CA GLY A 17 -4.63 6.07 11.75
C GLY A 17 -4.88 4.58 11.49
N VAL A 18 -4.42 4.04 10.36
CA VAL A 18 -4.49 2.61 10.02
C VAL A 18 -3.10 2.00 10.11
N SER A 19 -3.01 0.77 10.64
CA SER A 19 -1.78 -0.01 10.68
C SER A 19 -1.86 -1.17 9.71
N TYR A 20 -0.73 -1.54 9.13
CA TYR A 20 -0.65 -2.69 8.23
C TYR A 20 0.72 -3.35 8.33
N GLU A 21 0.77 -4.65 8.06
CA GLU A 21 1.97 -5.46 8.04
C GLU A 21 2.28 -5.88 6.61
N VAL A 22 3.56 -5.82 6.25
CA VAL A 22 4.06 -6.07 4.90
C VAL A 22 5.31 -6.91 4.97
N ALA A 23 5.34 -8.04 4.27
CA ALA A 23 6.56 -8.85 4.15
C ALA A 23 7.61 -8.12 3.29
N ASP A 24 8.90 -8.25 3.64
CA ASP A 24 10.01 -7.62 2.90
C ASP A 24 10.35 -8.38 1.60
N ARG A 25 9.34 -8.57 0.73
CA ARG A 25 9.42 -9.31 -0.54
C ARG A 25 8.57 -8.67 -1.66
N PHE A 26 8.77 -7.38 -1.88
CA PHE A 26 8.09 -6.65 -2.95
C PHE A 26 8.42 -7.21 -4.34
N LEU A 27 7.41 -7.28 -5.20
CA LEU A 27 7.51 -7.78 -6.58
C LEU A 27 8.06 -6.73 -7.53
N TYR A 28 7.73 -5.46 -7.28
CA TYR A 28 8.23 -4.33 -8.06
C TYR A 28 8.14 -3.04 -7.26
N ALA A 29 8.95 -2.06 -7.66
CA ALA A 29 8.83 -0.66 -7.23
C ALA A 29 8.93 0.25 -8.45
N ILE A 30 7.97 1.17 -8.59
CA ILE A 30 7.88 2.09 -9.73
C ILE A 30 7.40 3.48 -9.30
N ASN A 31 7.77 4.49 -10.09
CA ASN A 31 7.19 5.82 -10.01
C ASN A 31 6.17 6.01 -11.14
N CYS A 32 4.88 5.93 -10.81
CA CYS A 32 3.80 6.14 -11.78
C CYS A 32 3.58 7.63 -12.04
N HIS A 33 3.78 8.08 -13.29
CA HIS A 33 3.64 9.48 -13.70
C HIS A 33 2.32 9.78 -14.44
N ARG A 34 1.40 8.81 -14.55
CA ARG A 34 0.12 9.02 -15.25
C ARG A 34 -0.73 10.06 -14.53
N SER A 35 -1.56 10.80 -15.27
CA SER A 35 -2.38 11.89 -14.73
C SER A 35 -3.26 11.47 -13.53
N LYS A 36 -3.84 10.26 -13.55
CA LYS A 36 -4.60 9.72 -12.41
C LYS A 36 -3.70 9.51 -11.18
N CYS A 37 -2.53 8.90 -11.34
CA CYS A 37 -1.54 8.70 -10.27
C CYS A 37 -1.10 10.02 -9.64
N ARG A 38 -0.76 11.01 -10.48
CA ARG A 38 -0.37 12.36 -10.04
C ARG A 38 -1.48 13.05 -9.27
N ARG A 39 -2.72 12.99 -9.77
CA ARG A 39 -3.89 13.57 -9.09
C ARG A 39 -4.18 12.89 -7.75
N THR A 40 -3.98 11.58 -7.65
CA THR A 40 -4.22 10.82 -6.41
C THR A 40 -3.36 11.28 -5.25
N THR A 41 -2.09 11.63 -5.49
CA THR A 41 -1.13 12.05 -4.43
C THR A 41 -0.84 13.56 -4.41
N GLY A 42 -1.19 14.30 -5.47
CA GLY A 42 -0.80 15.70 -5.65
C GLY A 42 0.68 15.88 -6.04
N SER A 43 1.45 14.79 -6.19
CA SER A 43 2.88 14.83 -6.50
C SER A 43 3.16 14.68 -8.00
N ALA A 44 4.42 14.92 -8.40
CA ALA A 44 4.87 14.71 -9.79
C ALA A 44 4.73 13.25 -10.25
N PHE A 45 4.75 12.29 -9.32
CA PHE A 45 4.50 10.87 -9.54
C PHE A 45 3.95 10.23 -8.26
N LYS A 46 3.28 9.08 -8.41
CA LYS A 46 2.89 8.21 -7.28
C LYS A 46 3.96 7.11 -7.15
N PRO A 47 4.74 7.07 -6.05
CA PRO A 47 5.58 5.91 -5.75
C PRO A 47 4.67 4.73 -5.43
N ILE A 48 4.95 3.58 -6.04
CA ILE A 48 4.17 2.35 -5.88
C ILE A 48 5.14 1.20 -5.69
N ALA A 49 4.90 0.38 -4.67
CA ALA A 49 5.52 -0.92 -4.53
C ALA A 49 4.41 -1.99 -4.58
N GLY A 50 4.56 -2.97 -5.48
CA GLY A 50 3.62 -4.08 -5.58
C GLY A 50 4.07 -5.25 -4.72
N ILE A 51 3.13 -5.88 -4.03
CA ILE A 51 3.38 -7.06 -3.20
C ILE A 51 2.25 -8.07 -3.41
N ALA A 52 2.52 -9.35 -3.13
CA ALA A 52 1.46 -10.36 -3.11
C ALA A 52 0.42 -10.03 -2.04
N THR A 53 -0.85 -10.35 -2.30
CA THR A 53 -1.94 -10.11 -1.34
C THR A 53 -1.72 -10.85 -0.02
N ASP A 54 -1.17 -12.05 -0.09
CA ASP A 54 -0.90 -12.90 1.07
C ASP A 54 0.22 -12.36 1.96
N ASP A 55 0.94 -11.34 1.49
CA ASP A 55 2.03 -10.65 2.19
C ASP A 55 1.64 -9.31 2.80
N PHE A 56 0.37 -8.94 2.65
CA PHE A 56 -0.17 -7.70 3.15
C PHE A 56 -1.35 -7.98 4.06
N THR A 57 -1.34 -7.38 5.25
CA THR A 57 -2.48 -7.50 6.17
C THR A 57 -2.73 -6.17 6.85
N VAL A 58 -3.98 -5.69 6.77
CA VAL A 58 -4.43 -4.56 7.59
C VAL A 58 -4.61 -5.04 9.02
N THR A 59 -4.04 -4.31 9.96
CA THR A 59 -4.14 -4.60 11.40
C THR A 59 -5.06 -3.54 12.04
N PRO A 60 -4.88 -2.99 13.26
CA PRO A 60 -5.86 -2.04 13.80
C PRO A 60 -6.17 -0.86 12.85
N GLY A 61 -7.46 -0.50 12.78
CA GLY A 61 -7.97 0.64 12.00
C GLY A 61 -8.63 0.27 10.66
N ALA A 62 -8.96 -1.00 10.42
CA ALA A 62 -9.64 -1.42 9.19
C ALA A 62 -11.02 -0.78 8.99
N ASP A 63 -11.73 -0.49 10.08
CA ASP A 63 -12.99 0.26 10.13
C ASP A 63 -12.86 1.71 9.65
N ASN A 64 -11.66 2.28 9.74
CA ASN A 64 -11.35 3.60 9.20
C ASN A 64 -11.00 3.56 7.71
N LEU A 65 -11.10 2.42 7.02
CA LEU A 65 -10.87 2.35 5.58
C LEU A 65 -12.14 2.62 4.77
N PHE A 66 -11.97 3.22 3.60
CA PHE A 66 -13.00 3.28 2.58
C PHE A 66 -12.37 3.16 1.18
N ARG A 67 -13.18 2.69 0.23
CA ARG A 67 -12.81 2.56 -1.17
C ARG A 67 -13.13 3.85 -1.94
N HIS A 68 -12.18 4.32 -2.74
CA HIS A 68 -12.35 5.46 -3.63
C HIS A 68 -11.98 5.08 -5.07
N GLY A 69 -12.92 5.26 -6.01
CA GLY A 69 -12.74 4.90 -7.41
C GLY A 69 -13.74 3.84 -7.85
N ASP A 70 -13.40 3.12 -8.91
CA ASP A 70 -14.25 2.09 -9.52
C ASP A 70 -14.15 0.77 -8.71
N PRO A 71 -15.25 0.27 -8.11
CA PRO A 71 -15.25 -0.97 -7.36
C PRO A 71 -14.83 -2.20 -8.18
N GLU A 72 -15.20 -2.22 -9.47
CA GLU A 72 -14.93 -3.33 -10.40
C GLU A 72 -13.62 -3.13 -11.18
N GLY A 73 -12.91 -2.04 -10.89
CA GLY A 73 -11.69 -1.65 -11.56
C GLY A 73 -10.64 -1.09 -10.59
N ILE A 74 -9.88 -0.12 -11.08
CA ILE A 74 -8.78 0.48 -10.31
C ILE A 74 -9.34 1.46 -9.27
N HIS A 75 -9.23 1.08 -8.01
CA HIS A 75 -9.60 1.87 -6.84
C HIS A 75 -8.40 2.10 -5.91
N ASP A 76 -8.56 3.06 -5.01
CA ASP A 76 -7.65 3.31 -3.90
C ASP A 76 -8.39 2.97 -2.60
N ILE A 77 -7.68 2.39 -1.64
CA ILE A 77 -8.13 2.26 -0.26
C ILE A 77 -7.52 3.39 0.57
N ARG A 78 -8.38 4.17 1.22
CA ARG A 78 -8.00 5.41 1.92
C ARG A 78 -8.53 5.43 3.34
N CYS A 79 -7.87 6.23 4.19
CA CYS A 79 -8.39 6.53 5.51
C CYS A 79 -9.58 7.48 5.42
N ARG A 80 -10.70 7.10 6.03
CA ARG A 80 -11.94 7.88 6.14
C ARG A 80 -11.75 9.20 6.88
N SER A 81 -10.90 9.23 7.90
CA SER A 81 -10.72 10.38 8.78
C SER A 81 -9.87 11.49 8.17
N CYS A 82 -8.86 11.16 7.36
CA CYS A 82 -7.92 12.15 6.82
C CYS A 82 -7.67 12.05 5.31
N GLY A 83 -8.25 11.08 4.61
CA GLY A 83 -8.11 10.90 3.16
C GLY A 83 -6.74 10.35 2.71
N SER A 84 -5.85 9.99 3.63
CA SER A 84 -4.55 9.39 3.30
C SER A 84 -4.72 8.11 2.48
N LEU A 85 -3.93 7.97 1.42
CA LEU A 85 -3.84 6.74 0.64
C LEU A 85 -3.11 5.67 1.46
N ILE A 86 -3.72 4.49 1.64
CA ILE A 86 -3.13 3.37 2.38
C ILE A 86 -2.58 2.33 1.41
N TYR A 87 -3.41 1.84 0.49
CA TYR A 87 -3.02 0.94 -0.59
C TYR A 87 -3.99 1.08 -1.77
N SER A 88 -3.69 0.44 -2.89
CA SER A 88 -4.52 0.42 -4.12
C SER A 88 -4.62 -0.99 -4.65
#